data_AF-A0A2M8PPG7-F1
#
_entry.id   AF-A0A2M8PPG7-F1
#
_cell.length_a   1.000
_cell.length_b   1.000
_cell.length_c   1.000
_cell.angle_alpha   90.00
_cell.angle_beta   90.00
_cell.angle_gamma   90.00
#
_symmetry.space_group_name_H-M   'P 1'
#
loop_
_entity.id
_entity.type
_entity.pdbx_description
1 polymer ?
#
loop_
_entity_poly.entity_id
_entity_poly.type
_entity_poly.pdbx_seq_one_letter_code
_entity_poly.pdbx_strand_id
1 'polypeptide(L)'
;MSAYLVVDVDDLLQRFDKRGIIVDLQELAVGLRGGAALAAGLPSADQLRAIAVANWDTPHVQSLGAGVDARRVFEAAGYETFDISHRESMADALIMHYFSFDPEPIDELILVTTNPDLIPLVRRVQTTRHARIRVWGSEDVLKGTEFADDVIFQPVETLLGIQTKNVAVYIDFENIAISLKEQGFVINLDHLIDRFVQRAKAYGHLVKMAAYAPWGQRGSLPPLVDSAGREIADEAPSRLMLASIDPLFTLPGKNSADVRIARDVMTDASHSDAADVFIIASGDRDFNDVINSLKTRNKTIIVWGVRGSTSRQLENNPSVTVEYIEDFTDLQTHESFGATYIDETGEMPAIFTPSQWSSVIIQFDRLAAKLDTDVIPMQQLIQQLHDVGAVVSLERGEDLVSQAMSLGILKAISASGDLTLNPEHTIVQKTRLIRDRIMLRVYNTLDVRNWEYVNYGFLLKGLAMDYELNCSGCNLNDQWRSDWIDCLVREGILVRELVPHRHNPEDLVPVIKLPTEIENDALPLPPAIPHHEMPDSWEGLSLEELYEIEPETANMAQRVVVSVEQFTSFRNFTWCPL
;
A
#
# COMPACT_ATOMS: atom_id res chain seq x y z
N MET A 1 -48.80 -4.05 -5.64
CA MET A 1 -47.33 -3.96 -5.60
C MET A 1 -46.84 -5.35 -5.91
N SER A 2 -46.20 -5.53 -7.06
CA SER A 2 -45.72 -6.84 -7.52
C SER A 2 -44.30 -7.05 -7.00
N ALA A 3 -44.13 -7.97 -6.06
CA ALA A 3 -42.85 -8.25 -5.42
C ALA A 3 -42.47 -9.72 -5.59
N TYR A 4 -41.24 -9.94 -6.02
CA TYR A 4 -40.69 -11.26 -6.30
C TYR A 4 -39.46 -11.54 -5.45
N LEU A 5 -39.39 -12.76 -4.90
CA LEU A 5 -38.20 -13.32 -4.28
C LEU A 5 -37.81 -14.57 -5.05
N VAL A 6 -36.61 -14.59 -5.64
CA VAL A 6 -36.05 -15.76 -6.32
C VAL A 6 -34.84 -16.22 -5.54
N VAL A 7 -34.82 -17.47 -5.09
CA VAL A 7 -33.73 -18.06 -4.30
C VAL A 7 -33.07 -19.18 -5.08
N ASP A 8 -31.79 -19.04 -5.39
CA ASP A 8 -30.94 -20.14 -5.88
C ASP A 8 -30.49 -20.97 -4.67
N VAL A 9 -31.25 -22.03 -4.38
CA VAL A 9 -31.05 -22.87 -3.19
C VAL A 9 -29.75 -23.66 -3.29
N ASP A 10 -29.40 -24.14 -4.49
CA ASP A 10 -28.18 -24.91 -4.68
C ASP A 10 -26.94 -24.05 -4.43
N ASP A 11 -26.89 -22.83 -4.99
CA ASP A 11 -25.77 -21.90 -4.78
C ASP A 11 -25.66 -21.49 -3.30
N LEU A 12 -26.79 -21.18 -2.67
CA LEU A 12 -26.83 -20.77 -1.27
C LEU A 12 -26.33 -21.87 -0.32
N LEU A 13 -26.80 -23.10 -0.49
CA LEU A 13 -26.39 -24.23 0.35
C LEU A 13 -24.94 -24.63 0.11
N GLN A 14 -24.48 -24.63 -1.15
CA GLN A 14 -23.08 -24.91 -1.46
C GLN A 14 -22.14 -23.88 -0.83
N ARG A 15 -22.54 -22.60 -0.78
CA ARG A 15 -21.77 -21.53 -0.14
C ARG A 15 -21.71 -21.68 1.38
N PHE A 16 -22.83 -22.02 2.02
CA PHE A 16 -22.85 -22.26 3.46
C PHE A 16 -22.00 -23.48 3.86
N ASP A 17 -22.04 -24.56 3.08
CA ASP A 17 -21.20 -25.74 3.30
C ASP A 17 -19.71 -25.42 3.16
N LYS A 18 -19.30 -24.71 2.09
CA LYS A 18 -17.92 -24.25 1.91
C LYS A 18 -17.41 -23.36 3.05
N ARG A 19 -18.30 -22.58 3.67
CA ARG A 19 -17.96 -21.70 4.81
C ARG A 19 -18.14 -22.40 6.17
N GLY A 20 -18.55 -23.67 6.21
CA GLY A 20 -18.77 -24.41 7.45
C GLY A 20 -19.92 -23.87 8.31
N ILE A 21 -20.89 -23.19 7.70
CA ILE A 21 -22.06 -22.62 8.38
C ILE A 21 -23.13 -23.70 8.45
N ILE A 22 -23.47 -24.14 9.67
CA ILE A 22 -24.59 -25.04 9.91
C ILE A 22 -25.86 -24.19 9.95
N VAL A 23 -26.73 -24.37 8.96
CA VAL A 23 -27.97 -23.59 8.82
C VAL A 23 -29.17 -24.52 8.96
N ASP A 24 -30.14 -24.14 9.79
CA ASP A 24 -31.46 -24.77 9.81
C ASP A 24 -32.24 -24.31 8.56
N LEU A 25 -32.51 -25.24 7.65
CA LEU A 25 -33.24 -25.00 6.40
C LEU A 25 -34.62 -24.38 6.61
N GLN A 26 -35.31 -24.72 7.71
CA GLN A 26 -36.64 -24.19 8.00
C GLN A 26 -36.56 -22.73 8.46
N GLU A 27 -35.63 -22.42 9.35
CA GLU A 27 -35.38 -21.02 9.78
C GLU A 27 -34.88 -20.17 8.60
N LEU A 28 -34.04 -20.74 7.74
CA LEU A 28 -33.56 -20.07 6.53
C LEU A 28 -34.70 -19.70 5.59
N ALA A 29 -35.57 -20.66 5.24
CA ALA A 29 -36.67 -20.42 4.32
C ALA A 29 -37.66 -19.39 4.88
N VAL A 30 -38.03 -19.50 6.16
CA VAL A 30 -38.92 -18.53 6.82
C VAL A 30 -38.27 -17.16 6.93
N GLY A 31 -36.98 -17.10 7.30
CA GLY A 31 -36.20 -15.89 7.46
C GLY A 31 -36.02 -15.11 6.17
N LEU A 32 -35.65 -15.79 5.07
CA LEU A 32 -35.52 -15.17 3.75
C LEU A 32 -36.86 -14.58 3.28
N ARG A 33 -37.95 -15.35 3.38
CA ARG A 33 -39.29 -14.89 2.96
C ARG A 33 -39.78 -13.71 3.81
N GLY A 34 -39.59 -13.78 5.13
CA GLY A 34 -39.97 -12.71 6.06
C GLY A 34 -39.16 -11.44 5.86
N GLY A 35 -37.83 -11.56 5.71
CA GLY A 35 -36.95 -10.45 5.38
C GLY A 35 -37.32 -9.80 4.04
N ALA A 36 -37.69 -10.60 3.04
CA ALA A 36 -38.03 -10.11 1.71
C ALA A 36 -39.34 -9.33 1.71
N ALA A 37 -40.33 -9.80 2.47
CA ALA A 37 -41.58 -9.07 2.69
C ALA A 37 -41.33 -7.71 3.38
N LEU A 38 -40.45 -7.66 4.38
CA LEU A 38 -40.06 -6.42 5.06
C LEU A 38 -39.31 -5.46 4.13
N ALA A 39 -38.34 -5.97 3.36
CA ALA A 39 -37.57 -5.17 2.41
C ALA A 39 -38.46 -4.58 1.29
N ALA A 40 -39.44 -5.35 0.83
CA ALA A 40 -40.44 -4.92 -0.14
C ALA A 40 -41.48 -3.95 0.47
N GLY A 41 -41.60 -3.88 1.81
CA GLY A 41 -42.60 -3.05 2.50
C GLY A 41 -44.01 -3.64 2.47
N LEU A 42 -44.13 -4.97 2.33
CA LEU A 42 -45.41 -5.67 2.28
C LEU A 42 -45.99 -5.90 3.68
N PRO A 43 -47.31 -5.84 3.85
CA PRO A 43 -47.99 -6.08 5.14
C PRO A 43 -47.99 -7.56 5.55
N SER A 44 -47.81 -8.49 4.62
CA SER A 44 -47.67 -9.93 4.87
C SER A 44 -46.76 -10.58 3.82
N ALA A 45 -46.02 -11.60 4.24
CA ALA A 45 -45.20 -12.45 3.38
C ALA A 45 -46.01 -13.28 2.36
N ASP A 46 -47.34 -13.36 2.51
CA ASP A 46 -48.23 -14.02 1.56
C ASP A 46 -48.48 -13.22 0.28
N GLN A 47 -48.15 -11.92 0.29
CA GLN A 47 -48.25 -11.07 -0.91
C GLN A 47 -46.97 -11.08 -1.75
N LEU A 48 -45.92 -11.74 -1.26
CA LEU A 48 -44.65 -11.93 -1.95
C LEU A 48 -44.70 -13.22 -2.77
N ARG A 49 -44.41 -13.15 -4.07
CA ARG A 49 -44.20 -14.35 -4.88
C ARG A 49 -42.79 -14.87 -4.63
N ALA A 50 -42.68 -15.95 -3.86
CA ALA A 50 -41.42 -16.56 -3.48
C ALA A 50 -41.16 -17.83 -4.29
N ILE A 51 -40.04 -17.88 -5.01
CA ILE A 51 -39.65 -18.97 -5.91
C ILE A 51 -38.33 -19.55 -5.42
N ALA A 52 -38.29 -20.85 -5.18
CA ALA A 52 -37.10 -21.60 -4.81
C ALA A 52 -36.63 -22.42 -6.02
N VAL A 53 -35.39 -22.17 -6.44
CA VAL A 53 -34.79 -22.73 -7.64
C VAL A 53 -33.63 -23.63 -7.25
N ALA A 54 -33.65 -24.87 -7.71
CA ALA A 54 -32.59 -25.85 -7.49
C ALA A 54 -32.69 -26.98 -8.51
N ASN A 55 -31.62 -27.76 -8.63
CA ASN A 55 -31.69 -29.12 -9.13
C ASN A 55 -32.02 -30.05 -7.95
N TRP A 56 -33.30 -30.32 -7.77
CA TRP A 56 -33.81 -31.07 -6.60
C TRP A 56 -33.38 -32.54 -6.58
N ASP A 57 -32.87 -33.05 -7.71
CA ASP A 57 -32.37 -34.42 -7.85
C ASP A 57 -30.90 -34.58 -7.40
N THR A 58 -30.22 -33.48 -7.03
CA THR A 58 -28.79 -33.51 -6.69
C THR A 58 -28.55 -33.91 -5.22
N PRO A 59 -27.55 -34.79 -4.94
CA PRO A 59 -27.35 -35.35 -3.59
C PRO A 59 -27.07 -34.32 -2.49
N HIS A 60 -26.52 -33.14 -2.79
CA HIS A 60 -26.23 -32.10 -1.79
C HIS A 60 -27.49 -31.40 -1.26
N VAL A 61 -28.55 -31.32 -2.07
CA VAL A 61 -29.88 -30.82 -1.66
C VAL A 61 -30.62 -31.86 -0.82
N GLN A 62 -30.27 -33.14 -0.97
CA GLN A 62 -30.89 -34.28 -0.27
C GLN A 62 -30.15 -34.68 1.02
N SER A 63 -28.86 -34.31 1.20
CA SER A 63 -28.01 -34.87 2.26
C SER A 63 -27.73 -33.97 3.46
N LEU A 64 -28.36 -32.78 3.57
CA LEU A 64 -28.17 -31.89 4.72
C LEU A 64 -29.06 -32.32 5.91
N GLY A 65 -28.69 -33.42 6.57
CA GLY A 65 -29.20 -33.79 7.90
C GLY A 65 -30.57 -34.48 7.93
N ALA A 66 -30.60 -35.71 8.45
CA ALA A 66 -31.80 -36.41 8.94
C ALA A 66 -32.96 -36.64 7.94
N GLY A 67 -32.70 -36.83 6.64
CA GLY A 67 -33.73 -37.29 5.69
C GLY A 67 -34.86 -36.29 5.43
N VAL A 68 -34.59 -35.00 5.67
CA VAL A 68 -35.51 -33.91 5.38
C VAL A 68 -35.31 -33.48 3.92
N ASP A 69 -36.36 -33.62 3.13
CA ASP A 69 -36.41 -33.22 1.73
C ASP A 69 -36.46 -31.69 1.65
N ALA A 70 -35.36 -31.04 1.28
CA ALA A 70 -35.25 -29.57 1.24
C ALA A 70 -36.36 -28.93 0.39
N ARG A 71 -36.80 -29.62 -0.67
CA ARG A 71 -37.94 -29.22 -1.50
C ARG A 71 -39.20 -29.03 -0.65
N ARG A 72 -39.50 -30.00 0.22
CA ARG A 72 -40.68 -29.95 1.11
C ARG A 72 -40.58 -28.85 2.15
N VAL A 73 -39.36 -28.51 2.61
CA VAL A 73 -39.15 -27.42 3.58
C VAL A 73 -39.50 -26.08 2.94
N PHE A 74 -39.01 -25.82 1.73
CA PHE A 74 -39.32 -24.60 1.00
C PHE A 74 -40.82 -24.54 0.60
N GLU A 75 -41.42 -25.65 0.16
CA GLU A 75 -42.87 -25.72 -0.10
C GLU A 75 -43.69 -25.44 1.17
N ALA A 76 -43.32 -26.01 2.32
CA ALA A 76 -43.98 -25.77 3.60
C ALA A 76 -43.81 -24.32 4.09
N ALA A 77 -42.68 -23.67 3.74
CA ALA A 77 -42.45 -22.26 4.00
C ALA A 77 -43.17 -21.32 3.01
N GLY A 78 -43.89 -21.88 2.03
CA GLY A 78 -44.73 -21.14 1.07
C GLY A 78 -43.98 -20.65 -0.17
N TYR A 79 -42.89 -21.33 -0.56
CA TYR A 79 -42.22 -21.11 -1.83
C TYR A 79 -42.83 -21.99 -2.92
N GLU A 80 -42.83 -21.47 -4.14
CA GLU A 80 -43.01 -22.27 -5.34
C GLU A 80 -41.67 -22.88 -5.74
N THR A 81 -41.62 -24.21 -5.89
CA THR A 81 -40.38 -24.92 -6.25
C THR A 81 -40.27 -25.08 -7.75
N PHE A 82 -39.13 -24.67 -8.30
CA PHE A 82 -38.83 -24.77 -9.72
C PHE A 82 -37.56 -25.62 -9.90
N ASP A 83 -37.64 -26.63 -10.76
CA ASP A 83 -36.55 -27.57 -11.00
C ASP A 83 -35.74 -27.17 -12.23
N ILE A 84 -34.41 -27.11 -12.09
CA ILE A 84 -33.50 -26.72 -13.17
C ILE A 84 -32.36 -27.71 -13.28
N SER A 85 -32.32 -28.43 -14.40
CA SER A 85 -31.24 -29.38 -14.67
C SER A 85 -29.97 -28.73 -15.22
N HIS A 86 -30.06 -27.54 -15.85
CA HIS A 86 -28.94 -26.84 -16.50
C HIS A 86 -28.85 -25.37 -16.04
N ARG A 87 -27.86 -25.05 -15.20
CA ARG A 87 -27.69 -23.71 -14.58
C ARG A 87 -27.52 -22.56 -15.59
N GLU A 88 -26.82 -22.79 -16.69
CA GLU A 88 -26.59 -21.77 -17.74
C GLU A 88 -27.90 -21.26 -18.37
N SER A 89 -28.97 -22.06 -18.31
CA SER A 89 -30.29 -21.72 -18.85
C SER A 89 -31.28 -21.19 -17.80
N MET A 90 -30.82 -20.99 -16.56
CA MET A 90 -31.69 -20.71 -15.42
C MET A 90 -32.48 -19.41 -15.59
N ALA A 91 -31.82 -18.32 -15.99
CA ALA A 91 -32.50 -17.05 -16.22
C ALA A 91 -33.56 -17.16 -17.34
N ASP A 92 -33.25 -17.86 -18.43
CA ASP A 92 -34.20 -18.07 -19.54
C ASP A 92 -35.43 -18.88 -19.11
N ALA A 93 -35.23 -19.94 -18.36
CA ALA A 93 -36.30 -20.79 -17.85
C ALA A 93 -37.24 -20.02 -16.92
N LEU A 94 -36.68 -19.23 -16.00
CA LEU A 94 -37.44 -18.38 -15.07
C LEU A 94 -38.22 -17.29 -15.82
N ILE A 95 -37.61 -16.63 -16.79
CA ILE A 95 -38.28 -15.63 -17.62
C ILE A 95 -39.48 -16.24 -18.34
N MET A 96 -39.30 -17.40 -18.97
CA MET A 96 -40.38 -18.07 -19.71
C MET A 96 -41.54 -18.50 -18.81
N HIS A 97 -41.25 -18.99 -17.61
CA HIS A 97 -42.27 -19.58 -16.73
C HIS A 97 -43.00 -18.54 -15.87
N TYR A 98 -42.27 -17.55 -15.33
CA TYR A 98 -42.78 -16.63 -14.32
C TYR A 98 -43.01 -15.20 -14.82
N PHE A 99 -42.22 -14.74 -15.80
CA PHE A 99 -42.19 -13.32 -16.17
C PHE A 99 -42.75 -13.03 -17.57
N SER A 100 -42.84 -14.02 -18.46
CA SER A 100 -43.25 -13.81 -19.87
C SER A 100 -44.76 -13.66 -20.06
N PHE A 101 -45.56 -14.18 -19.13
CA PHE A 101 -47.03 -14.19 -19.21
C PHE A 101 -47.72 -13.34 -18.13
N ASP A 102 -46.96 -12.70 -17.24
CA ASP A 102 -47.51 -11.89 -16.18
C ASP A 102 -47.73 -10.44 -16.68
N PRO A 103 -48.97 -9.92 -16.68
CA PRO A 103 -49.27 -8.60 -17.23
C PRO A 103 -48.87 -7.43 -16.31
N GLU A 104 -48.46 -7.72 -15.06
CA GLU A 104 -48.10 -6.70 -14.08
C GLU A 104 -46.58 -6.47 -14.03
N PRO A 105 -46.11 -5.23 -14.29
CA PRO A 105 -44.70 -4.90 -14.14
C PRO A 105 -44.26 -5.00 -12.67
N ILE A 106 -43.00 -5.39 -12.45
CA ILE A 106 -42.45 -5.64 -11.11
C ILE A 106 -42.11 -4.34 -10.40
N ASP A 107 -42.50 -4.23 -9.13
CA ASP A 107 -42.14 -3.14 -8.22
C ASP A 107 -40.94 -3.48 -7.32
N GLU A 108 -40.77 -4.74 -6.94
CA GLU A 108 -39.60 -5.20 -6.17
C GLU A 108 -39.13 -6.56 -6.69
N LEU A 109 -37.84 -6.67 -7.02
CA LEU A 109 -37.20 -7.95 -7.36
C LEU A 109 -36.04 -8.22 -6.41
N ILE A 110 -36.11 -9.33 -5.68
CA ILE A 110 -35.07 -9.76 -4.75
C ILE A 110 -34.51 -11.08 -5.26
N LEU A 111 -33.22 -11.10 -5.60
CA LEU A 111 -32.50 -12.29 -6.06
C LEU A 111 -31.55 -12.75 -4.95
N VAL A 112 -31.71 -13.96 -4.45
CA VAL A 112 -30.81 -14.56 -3.46
C VAL A 112 -29.86 -15.51 -4.18
N THR A 113 -28.67 -15.02 -4.49
CA THR A 113 -27.65 -15.75 -5.26
C THR A 113 -26.29 -15.08 -5.18
N THR A 114 -25.24 -15.86 -5.35
CA THR A 114 -23.87 -15.43 -5.65
C THR A 114 -23.39 -15.90 -7.02
N ASN A 115 -24.30 -16.39 -7.85
CA ASN A 115 -24.02 -16.82 -9.21
C ASN A 115 -24.37 -15.69 -10.21
N PRO A 116 -23.44 -15.27 -11.08
CA PRO A 116 -23.72 -14.29 -12.13
C PRO A 116 -24.79 -14.73 -13.15
N ASP A 117 -25.09 -16.03 -13.27
CA ASP A 117 -26.06 -16.55 -14.25
C ASP A 117 -27.50 -16.02 -14.07
N LEU A 118 -27.83 -15.49 -12.90
CA LEU A 118 -29.14 -14.86 -12.61
C LEU A 118 -29.16 -13.35 -12.88
N ILE A 119 -28.01 -12.70 -13.07
CA ILE A 119 -27.93 -11.27 -13.39
C ILE A 119 -28.68 -10.91 -14.70
N PRO A 120 -28.67 -11.73 -15.77
CA PRO A 120 -29.45 -11.45 -16.99
C PRO A 120 -30.96 -11.28 -16.76
N LEU A 121 -31.50 -11.80 -15.65
CA LEU A 121 -32.90 -11.63 -15.27
C LEU A 121 -33.22 -10.16 -14.94
N VAL A 122 -32.27 -9.43 -14.33
CA VAL A 122 -32.36 -7.99 -14.03
C VAL A 122 -32.61 -7.17 -15.30
N ARG A 123 -31.96 -7.52 -16.42
CA ARG A 123 -32.11 -6.80 -17.71
C ARG A 123 -33.44 -7.06 -18.43
N ARG A 124 -33.97 -8.27 -18.29
CA ARG A 124 -34.98 -8.81 -19.24
C ARG A 124 -36.39 -8.80 -18.69
N VAL A 125 -36.56 -8.55 -17.41
CA VAL A 125 -37.87 -8.53 -16.76
C VAL A 125 -38.49 -7.13 -16.84
N GLN A 126 -39.80 -7.07 -17.03
CA GLN A 126 -40.52 -5.80 -17.10
C GLN A 126 -40.71 -5.20 -15.71
N THR A 127 -40.11 -4.03 -15.48
CA THR A 127 -40.12 -3.32 -14.20
C THR A 127 -40.90 -2.00 -14.28
N THR A 128 -41.41 -1.53 -13.14
CA THR A 128 -42.00 -0.19 -13.02
C THR A 128 -40.90 0.89 -12.93
N ARG A 129 -41.26 2.16 -13.13
CA ARG A 129 -40.32 3.30 -13.07
C ARG A 129 -39.65 3.50 -11.71
N HIS A 130 -40.22 2.92 -10.65
CA HIS A 130 -39.71 3.00 -9.29
C HIS A 130 -39.36 1.63 -8.73
N ALA A 131 -39.17 0.65 -9.62
CA ALA A 131 -38.82 -0.70 -9.21
C ALA A 131 -37.48 -0.71 -8.48
N ARG A 132 -37.40 -1.47 -7.39
CA ARG A 132 -36.15 -1.70 -6.67
C ARG A 132 -35.69 -3.13 -6.89
N ILE A 133 -34.44 -3.27 -7.27
CA ILE A 133 -33.82 -4.57 -7.48
C ILE A 133 -32.76 -4.77 -6.40
N ARG A 134 -32.82 -5.91 -5.73
CA ARG A 134 -31.89 -6.28 -4.66
C ARG A 134 -31.25 -7.62 -4.97
N VAL A 135 -29.96 -7.71 -4.68
CA VAL A 135 -29.24 -8.99 -4.72
C VAL A 135 -28.76 -9.29 -3.31
N TRP A 136 -29.17 -10.45 -2.81
CA TRP A 136 -28.77 -10.98 -1.53
C TRP A 136 -27.78 -12.12 -1.75
N GLY A 137 -26.56 -11.91 -1.31
CA GLY A 137 -25.49 -12.87 -1.55
C GLY A 137 -24.42 -12.77 -0.49
N SER A 138 -23.57 -13.78 -0.42
CA SER A 138 -22.42 -13.78 0.48
C SER A 138 -21.21 -13.00 -0.09
N GLU A 139 -21.27 -12.65 -1.38
CA GLU A 139 -20.28 -11.89 -2.14
C GLU A 139 -21.01 -10.95 -3.10
N ASP A 140 -20.45 -9.75 -3.27
CA ASP A 140 -20.99 -8.73 -4.17
C ASP A 140 -20.54 -9.02 -5.60
N VAL A 141 -21.36 -9.79 -6.31
CA VAL A 141 -21.16 -10.15 -7.72
C VAL A 141 -21.45 -9.01 -8.70
N LEU A 142 -21.90 -7.85 -8.20
CA LEU A 142 -22.27 -6.70 -9.02
C LEU A 142 -21.10 -5.73 -9.19
N LYS A 143 -20.06 -5.81 -8.35
CA LYS A 143 -18.86 -4.97 -8.46
C LYS A 143 -18.14 -5.18 -9.79
N GLY A 144 -17.98 -4.09 -10.54
CA GLY A 144 -17.37 -4.10 -11.88
C GLY A 144 -18.36 -4.40 -13.01
N THR A 145 -19.64 -4.58 -12.72
CA THR A 145 -20.71 -4.67 -13.71
C THR A 145 -21.42 -3.32 -13.86
N GLU A 146 -22.17 -3.15 -14.95
CA GLU A 146 -23.01 -1.94 -15.18
C GLU A 146 -24.13 -1.75 -14.16
N PHE A 147 -24.40 -2.74 -13.29
CA PHE A 147 -25.49 -2.74 -12.31
C PHE A 147 -25.08 -2.30 -10.91
N ALA A 148 -23.79 -2.02 -10.69
CA ALA A 148 -23.25 -1.70 -9.36
C ALA A 148 -23.97 -0.50 -8.70
N ASP A 149 -24.43 0.46 -9.50
CA ASP A 149 -25.09 1.68 -9.00
C ASP A 149 -26.62 1.56 -8.93
N ASP A 150 -27.23 0.67 -9.73
CA ASP A 150 -28.69 0.55 -9.87
C ASP A 150 -29.30 -0.58 -9.02
N VAL A 151 -28.48 -1.52 -8.54
CA VAL A 151 -28.91 -2.70 -7.78
C VAL A 151 -28.38 -2.65 -6.36
N ILE A 152 -29.27 -2.85 -5.38
CA ILE A 152 -28.90 -2.82 -3.97
C ILE A 152 -28.37 -4.20 -3.55
N PHE A 153 -27.07 -4.30 -3.34
CA PHE A 153 -26.47 -5.49 -2.73
C PHE A 153 -26.66 -5.49 -1.21
N GLN A 154 -27.10 -6.62 -0.64
CA GLN A 154 -27.15 -6.83 0.80
C GLN A 154 -26.58 -8.20 1.16
N PRO A 155 -25.64 -8.30 2.12
CA PRO A 155 -25.19 -9.60 2.60
C PRO A 155 -26.34 -10.41 3.19
N VAL A 156 -26.50 -11.64 2.72
CA VAL A 156 -27.59 -12.54 3.16
C VAL A 156 -27.45 -12.88 4.65
N GLU A 157 -26.23 -12.87 5.17
CA GLU A 157 -25.90 -13.13 6.56
C GLU A 157 -26.48 -12.07 7.50
N THR A 158 -26.41 -10.80 7.10
CA THR A 158 -26.97 -9.66 7.85
C THR A 158 -28.48 -9.77 7.98
N LEU A 159 -29.16 -10.28 6.94
CA LEU A 159 -30.61 -10.44 6.91
C LEU A 159 -31.11 -11.59 7.78
N LEU A 160 -30.36 -12.69 7.81
CA LEU A 160 -30.74 -13.89 8.56
C LEU A 160 -30.35 -13.83 10.03
N GLY A 161 -29.65 -12.78 10.46
CA GLY A 161 -29.10 -12.69 11.81
C GLY A 161 -28.12 -13.84 12.12
N ILE A 162 -27.63 -14.52 11.08
CA ILE A 162 -26.56 -15.52 11.20
C ILE A 162 -25.35 -14.70 11.60
N GLN A 163 -24.96 -14.79 12.88
CA GLN A 163 -23.75 -14.16 13.38
C GLN A 163 -22.57 -14.70 12.56
N THR A 164 -22.15 -13.93 11.56
CA THR A 164 -20.80 -14.06 11.02
C THR A 164 -19.89 -13.84 12.21
N LYS A 165 -19.04 -14.83 12.50
CA LYS A 165 -18.07 -14.73 13.58
C LYS A 165 -17.36 -13.38 13.51
N ASN A 166 -17.32 -12.66 14.62
CA ASN A 166 -16.59 -11.41 14.68
C ASN A 166 -15.08 -11.72 14.65
N VAL A 167 -14.33 -11.03 13.80
CA VAL A 167 -12.89 -11.24 13.60
C VAL A 167 -12.12 -10.04 14.13
N ALA A 168 -11.11 -10.29 14.95
CA ALA A 168 -10.13 -9.28 15.36
C ALA A 168 -8.73 -9.71 14.94
N VAL A 169 -7.99 -8.79 14.32
CA VAL A 169 -6.66 -9.04 13.75
C VAL A 169 -5.62 -8.16 14.44
N TYR A 170 -4.56 -8.79 14.93
CA TYR A 170 -3.43 -8.12 15.58
C TYR A 170 -2.16 -8.50 14.86
N ILE A 171 -1.48 -7.50 14.30
CA ILE A 171 -0.34 -7.71 13.42
C ILE A 171 0.91 -7.18 14.10
N ASP A 172 1.84 -8.07 14.41
CA ASP A 172 3.21 -7.71 14.74
C ASP A 172 3.96 -7.38 13.44
N PHE A 173 3.78 -6.13 13.00
CA PHE A 173 4.24 -5.70 11.68
C PHE A 173 5.76 -5.62 11.62
N GLU A 174 6.42 -5.26 12.73
CA GLU A 174 7.88 -5.25 12.83
C GLU A 174 8.46 -6.65 12.56
N ASN A 175 7.97 -7.67 13.27
CA ASN A 175 8.46 -9.03 13.13
C ASN A 175 8.15 -9.63 11.75
N ILE A 176 6.93 -9.42 11.24
CA ILE A 176 6.55 -9.87 9.90
C ILE A 176 7.41 -9.21 8.83
N ALA A 177 7.59 -7.89 8.91
CA ALA A 177 8.40 -7.17 7.93
C ALA A 177 9.85 -7.66 7.96
N ILE A 178 10.45 -7.82 9.14
CA ILE A 178 11.82 -8.33 9.26
C ILE A 178 11.92 -9.74 8.70
N SER A 179 11.00 -10.63 9.07
CA SER A 179 10.96 -12.02 8.62
C SER A 179 10.80 -12.15 7.10
N LEU A 180 9.87 -11.39 6.50
CA LEU A 180 9.69 -11.37 5.04
C LEU A 180 10.94 -10.84 4.31
N LYS A 181 11.62 -9.84 4.89
CA LYS A 181 12.87 -9.33 4.33
C LYS A 181 14.02 -10.33 4.45
N GLU A 182 14.16 -11.04 5.57
CA GLU A 182 15.18 -12.08 5.75
C GLU A 182 15.03 -13.22 4.73
N GLN A 183 13.80 -13.53 4.34
CA GLN A 183 13.47 -14.47 3.26
C GLN A 183 13.74 -13.92 1.85
N GLY A 184 14.06 -12.63 1.74
CA GLY A 184 14.31 -11.95 0.48
C GLY A 184 13.04 -11.49 -0.26
N PHE A 185 11.92 -11.27 0.42
CA PHE A 185 10.71 -10.70 -0.19
C PHE A 185 10.71 -9.17 -0.17
N VAL A 186 10.23 -8.54 -1.24
CA VAL A 186 9.93 -7.10 -1.26
C VAL A 186 8.57 -6.84 -0.63
N ILE A 187 8.51 -5.92 0.31
CA ILE A 187 7.30 -5.62 1.07
C ILE A 187 6.59 -4.45 0.40
N ASN A 188 5.67 -4.76 -0.50
CA ASN A 188 4.69 -3.79 -0.98
C ASN A 188 3.57 -3.64 0.06
N LEU A 189 3.50 -2.47 0.71
CA LEU A 189 2.56 -2.23 1.80
C LEU A 189 1.10 -2.24 1.31
N ASP A 190 0.80 -1.61 0.18
CA ASP A 190 -0.57 -1.52 -0.33
C ASP A 190 -1.13 -2.91 -0.65
N HIS A 191 -0.29 -3.74 -1.29
CA HIS A 191 -0.64 -5.12 -1.63
C HIS A 191 -0.82 -5.99 -0.38
N LEU A 192 0.09 -5.88 0.59
CA LEU A 192 0.02 -6.64 1.83
C LEU A 192 -1.22 -6.28 2.65
N ILE A 193 -1.57 -4.99 2.70
CA ILE A 193 -2.82 -4.51 3.33
C ILE A 193 -4.04 -5.14 2.67
N ASP A 194 -4.15 -5.08 1.34
CA ASP A 194 -5.32 -5.61 0.62
C ASP A 194 -5.48 -7.12 0.86
N ARG A 195 -4.38 -7.87 0.78
CA ARG A 195 -4.39 -9.31 1.04
C ARG A 195 -4.75 -9.66 2.48
N PHE A 196 -4.24 -8.92 3.46
CA PHE A 196 -4.58 -9.14 4.87
C PHE A 196 -6.06 -8.87 5.12
N VAL A 197 -6.61 -7.78 4.58
CA VAL A 197 -8.02 -7.44 4.72
C VAL A 197 -8.90 -8.49 4.04
N GLN A 198 -8.57 -8.92 2.82
CA GLN A 198 -9.30 -9.97 2.11
C GLN A 198 -9.29 -11.30 2.88
N ARG A 199 -8.11 -11.72 3.37
CA ARG A 199 -7.97 -12.96 4.13
C ARG A 199 -8.71 -12.91 5.46
N ALA A 200 -8.65 -11.79 6.19
CA ALA A 200 -9.39 -11.61 7.43
C ALA A 200 -10.91 -11.67 7.22
N LYS A 201 -11.42 -11.02 6.16
CA LYS A 201 -12.85 -11.05 5.80
C LYS A 201 -13.35 -12.45 5.42
N ALA A 202 -12.48 -13.35 4.99
CA ALA A 202 -12.85 -14.74 4.72
C ALA A 202 -13.27 -15.51 6.00
N TYR A 203 -12.79 -15.09 7.18
CA TYR A 203 -13.12 -15.72 8.46
C TYR A 203 -14.36 -15.14 9.15
N GLY A 204 -14.89 -14.00 8.66
CA GLY A 204 -16.08 -13.36 9.21
C GLY A 204 -16.04 -11.84 9.14
N HIS A 205 -16.83 -11.19 9.99
CA HIS A 205 -16.93 -9.73 9.99
C HIS A 205 -15.72 -9.12 10.72
N LEU A 206 -14.90 -8.35 10.01
CA LEU A 206 -13.73 -7.68 10.57
C LEU A 206 -14.15 -6.52 11.48
N VAL A 207 -14.06 -6.73 12.80
CA VAL A 207 -14.41 -5.73 13.82
C VAL A 207 -13.22 -4.83 14.15
N LYS A 208 -12.01 -5.40 14.15
CA LYS A 208 -10.78 -4.68 14.51
C LYS A 208 -9.58 -5.23 13.75
N MET A 209 -8.72 -4.33 13.28
CA MET A 209 -7.43 -4.68 12.69
C MET A 209 -6.39 -3.66 13.14
N ALA A 210 -5.32 -4.12 13.80
CA ALA A 210 -4.29 -3.25 14.34
C ALA A 210 -2.89 -3.74 13.94
N ALA A 211 -2.02 -2.80 13.56
CA ALA A 211 -0.65 -3.06 13.15
C ALA A 211 0.34 -2.39 14.10
N TYR A 212 1.12 -3.21 14.81
CA TYR A 212 2.07 -2.81 15.83
C TYR A 212 3.46 -2.74 15.24
N ALA A 213 4.07 -1.55 15.27
CA ALA A 213 5.45 -1.36 14.88
C ALA A 213 5.99 -0.02 15.42
N PRO A 214 7.33 0.17 15.44
CA PRO A 214 7.99 1.44 15.70
C PRO A 214 7.86 2.39 14.49
N TRP A 215 6.62 2.72 14.15
CA TRP A 215 6.23 3.63 13.07
C TRP A 215 6.89 5.01 13.22
N GLY A 216 7.31 5.60 12.11
CA GLY A 216 7.90 6.94 12.07
C GLY A 216 9.30 7.04 12.71
N GLN A 217 9.91 5.91 13.08
CA GLN A 217 11.29 5.88 13.54
C GLN A 217 12.18 5.39 12.41
N ARG A 218 13.02 6.29 11.90
CA ARG A 218 13.91 6.02 10.78
C ARG A 218 14.82 4.83 11.06
N GLY A 219 14.83 3.86 10.16
CA GLY A 219 15.69 2.67 10.23
C GLY A 219 15.19 1.56 11.16
N SER A 220 14.04 1.72 11.81
CA SER A 220 13.44 0.69 12.67
C SER A 220 12.86 -0.47 11.86
N LEU A 221 12.26 -0.16 10.70
CA LEU A 221 11.62 -1.12 9.81
C LEU A 221 12.46 -1.40 8.55
N PRO A 222 12.29 -2.58 7.94
CA PRO A 222 12.58 -2.82 6.51
C PRO A 222 12.05 -1.74 5.56
N PRO A 223 12.69 -1.56 4.38
CA PRO A 223 12.13 -0.68 3.35
C PRO A 223 10.75 -1.20 2.95
N LEU A 224 9.75 -0.33 3.11
CA LEU A 224 8.40 -0.56 2.64
C LEU A 224 8.23 0.17 1.33
N VAL A 225 7.74 -0.51 0.30
CA VAL A 225 7.49 0.10 -1.01
C VAL A 225 6.00 0.22 -1.29
N ASP A 226 5.62 1.16 -2.15
CA ASP A 226 4.29 1.20 -2.73
C ASP A 226 4.20 0.41 -4.04
N SER A 227 3.00 0.41 -4.64
CA SER A 227 2.77 -0.24 -5.93
C SER A 227 3.57 0.35 -7.10
N ALA A 228 4.14 1.56 -6.94
CA ALA A 228 5.04 2.18 -7.90
C ALA A 228 6.53 1.96 -7.55
N GLY A 229 6.83 1.20 -6.49
CA GLY A 229 8.18 0.92 -6.02
C GLY A 229 8.82 2.04 -5.19
N ARG A 230 8.07 3.09 -4.80
CA ARG A 230 8.56 4.20 -3.97
C ARG A 230 8.69 3.74 -2.52
N GLU A 231 9.78 4.10 -1.86
CA GLU A 231 9.94 3.85 -0.43
C GLU A 231 8.99 4.75 0.39
N ILE A 232 8.14 4.14 1.21
CA ILE A 232 7.03 4.78 1.91
C ILE A 232 7.00 4.47 3.41
N ALA A 233 8.13 4.10 4.01
CA ALA A 233 8.22 3.76 5.43
C ALA A 233 7.66 4.87 6.34
N ASP A 234 7.89 6.14 5.99
CA ASP A 234 7.39 7.31 6.74
C ASP A 234 5.88 7.58 6.51
N GLU A 235 5.35 7.22 5.34
CA GLU A 235 3.93 7.40 4.96
C GLU A 235 3.04 6.20 5.39
N ALA A 236 3.66 5.08 5.79
CA ALA A 236 2.98 3.82 6.10
C ALA A 236 1.83 3.94 7.13
N PRO A 237 1.96 4.70 8.24
CA PRO A 237 0.88 4.83 9.22
C PRO A 237 -0.38 5.48 8.64
N SER A 238 -0.20 6.52 7.82
CA SER A 238 -1.30 7.22 7.17
C SER A 238 -2.04 6.29 6.20
N ARG A 239 -1.31 5.45 5.46
CA ARG A 239 -1.90 4.47 4.53
C ARG A 239 -2.67 3.36 5.25
N LEU A 240 -2.13 2.85 6.36
CA LEU A 240 -2.82 1.87 7.20
C LEU A 240 -4.14 2.43 7.74
N MET A 241 -4.14 3.67 8.23
CA MET A 241 -5.37 4.34 8.70
C MET A 241 -6.42 4.47 7.60
N LEU A 242 -6.03 4.83 6.37
CA LEU A 242 -6.95 4.89 5.23
C LEU A 242 -7.59 3.53 4.91
N ALA A 243 -6.87 2.44 5.15
CA ALA A 243 -7.35 1.07 4.99
C ALA A 243 -8.14 0.55 6.20
N SER A 244 -8.49 1.40 7.18
CA SER A 244 -9.14 1.02 8.45
C SER A 244 -8.32 0.05 9.30
N ILE A 245 -6.99 0.16 9.24
CA ILE A 245 -6.04 -0.55 10.10
C ILE A 245 -5.45 0.46 11.08
N ASP A 246 -5.55 0.19 12.37
CA ASP A 246 -5.02 1.07 13.41
C ASP A 246 -3.49 0.92 13.53
N PRO A 247 -2.68 1.94 13.18
CA PRO A 247 -1.23 1.90 13.39
C PRO A 247 -0.91 2.19 14.85
N LEU A 248 -0.38 1.20 15.57
CA LEU A 248 -0.02 1.34 16.98
C LEU A 248 1.49 1.47 17.15
N PHE A 249 1.92 2.66 17.56
CA PHE A 249 3.32 3.02 17.77
C PHE A 249 3.93 2.27 18.96
N THR A 250 4.87 1.37 18.71
CA THR A 250 5.65 0.68 19.75
C THR A 250 7.04 1.30 19.88
N LEU A 251 7.70 1.05 21.01
CA LEU A 251 9.12 1.42 21.17
C LEU A 251 9.99 0.43 20.36
N PRO A 252 11.10 0.86 19.76
CA PRO A 252 11.99 -0.05 19.05
C PRO A 252 12.66 -0.99 20.06
N GLY A 253 12.66 -2.30 19.79
CA GLY A 253 13.32 -3.29 20.65
C GLY A 253 12.57 -4.62 20.78
N LYS A 254 13.33 -5.68 21.07
CA LYS A 254 12.98 -7.12 20.94
C LYS A 254 11.77 -7.68 21.74
N ASN A 255 10.90 -6.88 22.36
CA ASN A 255 9.74 -7.39 23.14
C ASN A 255 8.60 -6.35 23.34
N SER A 256 8.71 -5.16 22.75
CA SER A 256 7.79 -4.05 23.06
C SER A 256 6.41 -4.23 22.41
N ALA A 257 6.39 -4.78 21.18
CA ALA A 257 5.18 -5.09 20.44
C ALA A 257 4.44 -6.27 21.09
N ASP A 258 5.15 -7.34 21.47
CA ASP A 258 4.56 -8.57 22.00
C ASP A 258 3.77 -8.33 23.28
N VAL A 259 4.36 -7.61 24.24
CA VAL A 259 3.71 -7.26 25.51
C VAL A 259 2.44 -6.43 25.26
N ARG A 260 2.49 -5.53 24.29
CA ARG A 260 1.36 -4.65 23.97
C ARG A 260 0.25 -5.43 23.28
N ILE A 261 0.58 -6.25 22.30
CA ILE A 261 -0.37 -7.13 21.59
C ILE A 261 -1.03 -8.07 22.61
N ALA A 262 -0.26 -8.76 23.44
CA ALA A 262 -0.78 -9.68 24.45
C ALA A 262 -1.79 -8.99 25.39
N ARG A 263 -1.46 -7.78 25.87
CA ARG A 263 -2.35 -7.00 26.73
C ARG A 263 -3.64 -6.59 26.01
N ASP A 264 -3.52 -6.08 24.79
CA ASP A 264 -4.66 -5.58 24.01
C ASP A 264 -5.59 -6.76 23.63
N VAL A 265 -5.04 -7.89 23.17
CA VAL A 265 -5.79 -9.12 22.88
C VAL A 265 -6.55 -9.62 24.11
N MET A 266 -5.89 -9.69 25.27
CA MET A 266 -6.51 -10.18 26.50
C MET A 266 -7.60 -9.25 27.02
N THR A 267 -7.43 -7.94 26.82
CA THR A 267 -8.41 -6.90 27.14
C THR A 267 -9.63 -7.04 26.23
N ASP A 268 -9.43 -7.10 24.92
CA ASP A 268 -10.52 -7.23 23.94
C ASP A 268 -11.27 -8.56 24.12
N ALA A 269 -10.57 -9.65 24.41
CA ALA A 269 -11.17 -10.95 24.71
C ALA A 269 -11.94 -11.01 26.06
N SER A 270 -11.87 -9.96 26.89
CA SER A 270 -12.61 -9.89 28.16
C SER A 270 -13.92 -9.09 28.07
N HIS A 271 -14.17 -8.41 26.95
CA HIS A 271 -15.40 -7.65 26.72
C HIS A 271 -16.57 -8.57 26.38
N SER A 272 -17.81 -8.11 26.67
CA SER A 272 -19.03 -8.84 26.33
C SER A 272 -19.29 -8.91 24.81
N ASP A 273 -18.68 -7.99 24.04
CA ASP A 273 -18.74 -7.92 22.58
C ASP A 273 -17.42 -8.42 21.92
N ALA A 274 -16.74 -9.34 22.61
CA ALA A 274 -15.46 -9.87 22.15
C ALA A 274 -15.60 -10.66 20.84
N ALA A 275 -14.66 -10.45 19.92
CA ALA A 275 -14.54 -11.22 18.69
C ALA A 275 -14.55 -12.74 18.93
N ASP A 276 -15.06 -13.50 17.97
CA ASP A 276 -15.13 -14.97 18.04
C ASP A 276 -13.90 -15.63 17.44
N VAL A 277 -13.27 -14.96 16.48
CA VAL A 277 -12.02 -15.36 15.82
C VAL A 277 -10.97 -14.31 16.09
N PHE A 278 -9.85 -14.74 16.66
CA PHE A 278 -8.66 -13.92 16.85
C PHE A 278 -7.59 -14.36 15.85
N ILE A 279 -7.13 -13.43 15.03
CA ILE A 279 -6.01 -13.61 14.12
C ILE A 279 -4.80 -12.89 14.72
N ILE A 280 -3.75 -13.64 15.04
CA ILE A 280 -2.49 -13.10 15.54
C ILE A 280 -1.45 -13.30 14.44
N ALA A 281 -1.03 -12.21 13.80
CA ALA A 281 0.02 -12.26 12.81
C ALA A 281 1.36 -12.03 13.51
N SER A 282 2.02 -13.12 13.91
CA SER A 282 3.37 -13.15 14.49
C SER A 282 3.95 -14.57 14.43
N GLY A 283 5.28 -14.66 14.33
CA GLY A 283 6.02 -15.93 14.38
C GLY A 283 6.50 -16.34 15.77
N ASP A 284 6.30 -15.50 16.80
CA ASP A 284 6.95 -15.66 18.11
C ASP A 284 6.22 -16.65 19.04
N ARG A 285 7.00 -17.48 19.74
CA ARG A 285 6.51 -18.43 20.76
C ARG A 285 5.92 -17.75 21.99
N ASP A 286 6.24 -16.48 22.23
CA ASP A 286 5.82 -15.75 23.44
C ASP A 286 4.30 -15.50 23.47
N PHE A 287 3.60 -15.72 22.35
CA PHE A 287 2.13 -15.67 22.29
C PHE A 287 1.42 -16.94 22.80
N ASN A 288 2.14 -18.02 23.15
CA ASN A 288 1.51 -19.28 23.60
C ASN A 288 0.59 -19.11 24.82
N ASP A 289 0.96 -18.26 25.78
CA ASP A 289 0.15 -18.01 26.97
C ASP A 289 -1.17 -17.29 26.63
N VAL A 290 -1.12 -16.38 25.65
CA VAL A 290 -2.29 -15.67 25.11
C VAL A 290 -3.21 -16.67 24.39
N ILE A 291 -2.65 -17.52 23.55
CA ILE A 291 -3.39 -18.56 22.80
C ILE A 291 -4.11 -19.50 23.75
N ASN A 292 -3.44 -19.98 24.80
CA ASN A 292 -4.04 -20.85 25.81
C ASN A 292 -5.18 -20.14 26.55
N SER A 293 -5.00 -18.85 26.86
CA SER A 293 -6.03 -18.03 27.51
C SER A 293 -7.25 -17.80 26.61
N LEU A 294 -7.07 -17.58 25.30
CA LEU A 294 -8.16 -17.47 24.34
C LEU A 294 -8.91 -18.80 24.16
N LYS A 295 -8.17 -19.91 24.14
CA LYS A 295 -8.74 -21.26 24.04
C LYS A 295 -9.64 -21.58 25.23
N THR A 296 -9.22 -21.27 26.46
CA THR A 296 -10.07 -21.49 27.65
C THR A 296 -11.39 -20.71 27.61
N ARG A 297 -11.48 -19.68 26.77
CA ARG A 297 -12.69 -18.88 26.53
C ARG A 297 -13.49 -19.33 25.30
N ASN A 298 -13.19 -20.51 24.74
CA ASN A 298 -13.83 -21.07 23.54
C ASN A 298 -13.74 -20.16 22.30
N LYS A 299 -12.66 -19.38 22.16
CA LYS A 299 -12.43 -18.55 20.98
C LYS A 299 -11.63 -19.32 19.92
N THR A 300 -11.85 -19.00 18.64
CA THR A 300 -11.09 -19.57 17.52
C THR A 300 -9.81 -18.76 17.33
N ILE A 301 -8.65 -19.42 17.22
CA ILE A 301 -7.36 -18.76 17.06
C ILE A 301 -6.73 -19.16 15.73
N ILE A 302 -6.33 -18.16 14.94
CA ILE A 302 -5.57 -18.31 13.70
C ILE A 302 -4.27 -17.54 13.87
N VAL A 303 -3.16 -18.16 13.49
CA VAL A 303 -1.83 -17.51 13.49
C VAL A 303 -1.39 -17.31 12.05
N TRP A 304 -1.04 -16.08 11.71
CA TRP A 304 -0.37 -15.77 10.45
C TRP A 304 1.14 -15.66 10.69
N GLY A 305 1.88 -16.63 10.18
CA GLY A 305 3.33 -16.72 10.32
C GLY A 305 4.06 -16.49 9.00
N VAL A 306 5.38 -16.33 9.09
CA VAL A 306 6.29 -16.38 7.94
C VAL A 306 7.01 -17.73 7.99
N ARG A 307 7.09 -18.42 6.85
CA ARG A 307 7.67 -19.77 6.74
C ARG A 307 9.13 -19.73 7.18
N GLY A 308 9.56 -20.62 8.07
CA GLY A 308 10.96 -20.65 8.55
C GLY A 308 11.31 -19.65 9.65
N SER A 309 10.49 -18.60 9.88
CA SER A 309 10.60 -17.70 11.03
C SER A 309 9.57 -18.00 12.13
N THR A 310 8.58 -18.86 11.84
CA THR A 310 7.56 -19.29 12.80
C THR A 310 8.10 -20.37 13.74
N SER A 311 7.84 -20.23 15.05
CA SER A 311 8.26 -21.20 16.05
C SER A 311 7.60 -22.58 15.85
N ARG A 312 8.40 -23.66 15.88
CA ARG A 312 7.92 -25.06 15.84
C ARG A 312 6.92 -25.38 16.95
N GLN A 313 6.94 -24.66 18.07
CA GLN A 313 5.98 -24.87 19.16
C GLN A 313 4.58 -24.37 18.80
N LEU A 314 4.48 -23.30 17.99
CA LEU A 314 3.22 -22.82 17.44
C LEU A 314 2.70 -23.76 16.35
N GLU A 315 3.59 -24.19 15.44
CA GLU A 315 3.23 -25.11 14.35
C GLU A 315 2.72 -26.48 14.85
N ASN A 316 3.30 -26.98 15.95
CA ASN A 316 2.90 -28.25 16.53
C ASN A 316 1.73 -28.13 17.52
N ASN A 317 1.16 -26.94 17.71
CA ASN A 317 0.02 -26.77 18.62
C ASN A 317 -1.29 -27.15 17.91
N PRO A 318 -1.97 -28.24 18.30
CA PRO A 318 -3.21 -28.69 17.63
C PRO A 318 -4.42 -27.78 17.90
N SER A 319 -4.24 -26.72 18.68
CA SER A 319 -5.31 -25.80 19.08
C SER A 319 -5.40 -24.56 18.21
N VAL A 320 -4.49 -24.40 17.24
CA VAL A 320 -4.32 -23.19 16.44
C VAL A 320 -4.23 -23.58 14.97
N THR A 321 -4.86 -22.80 14.10
CA THR A 321 -4.64 -22.90 12.66
C THR A 321 -3.51 -21.95 12.28
N VAL A 322 -2.39 -22.49 11.77
CA VAL A 322 -1.28 -21.68 11.28
C VAL A 322 -1.41 -21.52 9.76
N GLU A 323 -1.36 -20.29 9.28
CA GLU A 323 -1.29 -19.94 7.86
C GLU A 323 -0.03 -19.13 7.59
N TYR A 324 0.58 -19.35 6.44
CA TYR A 324 1.78 -18.63 6.05
C TYR A 324 1.40 -17.43 5.18
N ILE A 325 1.96 -16.27 5.52
CA ILE A 325 1.71 -15.00 4.84
C ILE A 325 2.05 -15.12 3.37
N GLU A 326 3.17 -15.77 3.05
CA GLU A 326 3.65 -15.95 1.68
C GLU A 326 2.64 -16.70 0.80
N ASP A 327 1.91 -17.67 1.37
CA ASP A 327 0.99 -18.54 0.63
C ASP A 327 -0.27 -17.80 0.14
N PHE A 328 -0.66 -16.68 0.78
CA PHE A 328 -1.85 -15.90 0.38
C PHE A 328 -1.53 -14.46 -0.07
N THR A 329 -0.26 -14.06 0.00
CA THR A 329 0.17 -12.72 -0.44
C THR A 329 0.88 -12.70 -1.79
N ASP A 330 1.29 -13.85 -2.36
CA ASP A 330 2.00 -13.93 -3.65
C ASP A 330 3.14 -12.88 -3.77
N LEU A 331 3.92 -12.72 -2.70
CA LEU A 331 4.94 -11.67 -2.61
C LEU A 331 6.09 -11.92 -3.60
N GLN A 332 6.56 -10.85 -4.23
CA GLN A 332 7.70 -10.90 -5.13
C GLN A 332 9.02 -10.99 -4.34
N THR A 333 9.94 -11.82 -4.81
CA THR A 333 11.29 -11.93 -4.25
C THR A 333 12.18 -10.79 -4.77
N HIS A 334 13.25 -10.46 -4.05
CA HIS A 334 14.24 -9.46 -4.44
C HIS A 334 14.90 -9.80 -5.79
N GLU A 335 15.03 -11.09 -6.13
CA GLU A 335 15.54 -11.54 -7.44
C GLU A 335 14.57 -11.20 -8.58
N SER A 336 13.26 -11.33 -8.36
CA SER A 336 12.25 -10.94 -9.35
C SER A 336 12.06 -9.43 -9.39
N PHE A 337 12.17 -8.72 -8.26
CA PHE A 337 12.18 -7.26 -8.23
C PHE A 337 13.42 -6.67 -8.92
N GLY A 338 14.59 -7.30 -8.79
CA GLY A 338 15.81 -6.92 -9.52
C GLY A 338 15.72 -7.22 -11.02
N ALA A 339 15.02 -8.29 -11.41
CA ALA A 339 14.81 -8.67 -12.81
C ALA A 339 13.76 -7.81 -13.53
N THR A 340 12.70 -7.34 -12.86
CA THR A 340 11.72 -6.42 -13.50
C THR A 340 12.30 -5.02 -13.76
N TYR A 341 13.43 -4.66 -13.14
CA TYR A 341 14.17 -3.44 -13.48
C TYR A 341 15.10 -3.63 -14.69
N ILE A 342 15.28 -4.86 -15.16
CA ILE A 342 16.09 -5.22 -16.33
C ILE A 342 15.33 -6.27 -17.15
N ASP A 343 14.18 -5.93 -17.75
CA ASP A 343 13.86 -6.44 -19.09
C ASP A 343 12.70 -5.73 -19.82
N GLU A 344 13.06 -5.22 -21.00
CA GLU A 344 12.43 -5.51 -22.31
C GLU A 344 10.91 -5.37 -22.56
N THR A 345 10.15 -4.62 -21.77
CA THR A 345 8.89 -4.04 -22.26
C THR A 345 8.94 -2.53 -22.13
N GLY A 346 8.89 -1.82 -23.27
CA GLY A 346 9.02 -0.37 -23.39
C GLY A 346 7.88 0.45 -22.74
N GLU A 347 7.63 0.25 -21.45
CA GLU A 347 6.79 1.08 -20.61
C GLU A 347 7.65 1.62 -19.44
N MET A 348 7.60 2.96 -19.31
CA MET A 348 8.20 3.87 -18.32
C MET A 348 9.32 3.34 -17.38
N PRO A 349 10.53 3.93 -17.40
CA PRO A 349 11.59 3.53 -16.47
C PRO A 349 11.18 3.80 -15.02
N ALA A 350 11.32 2.79 -14.17
CA ALA A 350 11.04 2.87 -12.74
C ALA A 350 11.73 4.07 -12.08
N ILE A 351 10.98 4.79 -11.25
CA ILE A 351 11.37 6.08 -10.66
C ILE A 351 12.45 5.85 -9.60
N PHE A 352 13.58 6.57 -9.71
CA PHE A 352 14.70 6.45 -8.78
C PHE A 352 14.60 7.45 -7.63
N THR A 353 14.01 7.04 -6.51
CA THR A 353 13.86 7.85 -5.28
C THR A 353 14.97 7.57 -4.26
N PRO A 354 15.23 8.50 -3.31
CA PRO A 354 16.16 8.24 -2.22
C PRO A 354 15.73 7.04 -1.38
N SER A 355 16.69 6.22 -0.94
CA SER A 355 16.44 5.04 -0.10
C SER A 355 17.46 4.89 1.01
N GLN A 356 17.29 3.88 1.87
CA GLN A 356 18.32 3.48 2.84
C GLN A 356 19.70 3.26 2.18
N TRP A 357 19.76 2.82 0.93
CA TRP A 357 21.00 2.65 0.17
C TRP A 357 21.64 3.99 -0.17
N SER A 358 20.82 4.98 -0.52
CA SER A 358 21.30 6.35 -0.73
C SER A 358 21.94 6.90 0.54
N SER A 359 21.34 6.66 1.71
CA SER A 359 21.94 7.02 3.00
C SER A 359 23.29 6.31 3.23
N VAL A 360 23.38 5.00 2.97
CA VAL A 360 24.66 4.26 3.07
C VAL A 360 25.73 4.86 2.17
N ILE A 361 25.40 5.16 0.91
CA ILE A 361 26.35 5.73 -0.06
C ILE A 361 26.79 7.14 0.36
N ILE A 362 25.84 8.00 0.74
CA ILE A 362 26.13 9.39 1.15
C ILE A 362 27.00 9.40 2.41
N GLN A 363 26.68 8.58 3.42
CA GLN A 363 27.44 8.53 4.67
C GLN A 363 28.78 7.83 4.50
N PHE A 364 28.88 6.82 3.62
CA PHE A 364 30.17 6.25 3.24
C PHE A 364 31.05 7.33 2.63
N ASP A 365 30.57 8.06 1.61
CA ASP A 365 31.37 9.09 0.95
C ASP A 365 31.78 10.19 1.94
N ARG A 366 30.87 10.58 2.86
CA ARG A 366 31.14 11.59 3.89
C ARG A 366 32.26 11.16 4.83
N LEU A 367 32.25 9.90 5.25
CA LEU A 367 33.26 9.32 6.12
C LEU A 367 34.59 9.08 5.37
N ALA A 368 34.54 8.67 4.09
CA ALA A 368 35.70 8.53 3.21
C ALA A 368 36.43 9.87 3.06
N ALA A 369 35.69 10.94 2.79
CA ALA A 369 36.20 12.30 2.69
C ALA A 369 36.88 12.77 3.98
N LYS A 370 36.28 12.47 5.13
CA LYS A 370 36.82 12.84 6.45
C LYS A 370 38.13 12.13 6.78
N LEU A 371 38.25 10.87 6.34
CA LEU A 371 39.42 10.03 6.58
C LEU A 371 40.46 10.10 5.46
N ASP A 372 40.18 10.84 4.37
CA ASP A 372 41.00 10.94 3.15
C ASP A 372 41.37 9.55 2.58
N THR A 373 40.38 8.65 2.49
CA THR A 373 40.54 7.25 2.05
C THR A 373 39.31 6.73 1.33
N ASP A 374 39.51 5.91 0.29
CA ASP A 374 38.43 5.20 -0.43
C ASP A 374 38.00 3.88 0.25
N VAL A 375 38.63 3.58 1.39
CA VAL A 375 38.48 2.33 2.13
C VAL A 375 38.14 2.63 3.58
N ILE A 376 37.00 2.12 4.05
CA ILE A 376 36.45 2.41 5.38
C ILE A 376 36.22 1.11 6.16
N PRO A 377 36.64 1.02 7.43
CA PRO A 377 36.29 -0.11 8.29
C PRO A 377 34.77 -0.22 8.50
N MET A 378 34.22 -1.43 8.39
CA MET A 378 32.77 -1.69 8.57
C MET A 378 32.20 -1.08 9.86
N GLN A 379 32.90 -1.21 10.99
CA GLN A 379 32.45 -0.67 12.27
C GLN A 379 32.33 0.86 12.28
N GLN A 380 33.21 1.57 11.57
CA GLN A 380 33.13 3.03 11.50
C GLN A 380 31.96 3.49 10.64
N LEU A 381 31.67 2.77 9.55
CA LEU A 381 30.48 3.05 8.73
C LEU A 381 29.19 2.82 9.53
N ILE A 382 29.11 1.72 10.29
CA ILE A 382 27.96 1.41 11.15
C ILE A 382 27.77 2.50 12.21
N GLN A 383 28.86 2.94 12.85
CA GLN A 383 28.80 4.03 13.83
C GLN A 383 28.33 5.33 13.19
N GLN A 384 28.86 5.70 12.02
CA GLN A 384 28.43 6.89 11.28
C GLN A 384 26.93 6.83 10.95
N LEU A 385 26.42 5.67 10.48
CA LEU A 385 25.00 5.47 10.18
C LEU A 385 24.11 5.61 11.41
N HIS A 386 24.59 5.14 12.57
CA HIS A 386 23.88 5.29 13.83
C HIS A 386 23.88 6.76 14.30
N ASP A 387 25.02 7.45 14.21
CA ASP A 387 25.17 8.83 14.69
C ASP A 387 24.31 9.83 13.91
N VAL A 388 24.13 9.61 12.60
CA VAL A 388 23.22 10.42 11.77
C VAL A 388 21.75 9.96 11.84
N GLY A 389 21.45 8.95 12.67
CA GLY A 389 20.11 8.38 12.81
C GLY A 389 19.60 7.69 11.54
N ALA A 390 20.49 7.23 10.65
CA ALA A 390 20.10 6.38 9.51
C ALA A 390 19.68 4.97 9.97
N VAL A 391 20.19 4.52 11.11
CA VAL A 391 19.78 3.28 11.79
C VAL A 391 19.51 3.54 13.28
N VAL A 392 18.54 2.83 13.85
CA VAL A 392 18.13 2.98 15.27
C VAL A 392 19.07 2.26 16.24
N SER A 393 19.79 1.24 15.76
CA SER A 393 20.69 0.43 16.57
C SER A 393 21.91 0.00 15.76
N LEU A 394 23.00 -0.35 16.45
CA LEU A 394 24.21 -0.89 15.82
C LEU A 394 23.96 -2.25 15.17
N GLU A 395 23.16 -3.13 15.79
CA GLU A 395 22.72 -4.41 15.19
C GLU A 395 22.05 -4.18 13.83
N ARG A 396 21.18 -3.17 13.74
CA ARG A 396 20.51 -2.83 12.49
C ARG A 396 21.48 -2.25 11.44
N GLY A 397 22.49 -1.51 11.88
CA GLY A 397 23.57 -1.03 11.01
C GLY A 397 24.39 -2.19 10.43
N GLU A 398 24.71 -3.20 11.22
CA GLU A 398 25.38 -4.42 10.75
C GLU A 398 24.56 -5.13 9.65
N ASP A 399 23.25 -5.31 9.89
CA ASP A 399 22.35 -5.89 8.90
C ASP A 399 22.31 -5.09 7.60
N LEU A 400 22.19 -3.76 7.70
CA LEU A 400 22.11 -2.87 6.55
C LEU A 400 23.38 -2.91 5.70
N VAL A 401 24.55 -2.89 6.34
CA VAL A 401 25.84 -2.96 5.66
C VAL A 401 26.04 -4.34 5.02
N SER A 402 25.69 -5.42 5.72
CA SER A 402 25.74 -6.78 5.17
C SER A 402 24.85 -6.95 3.93
N GLN A 403 23.65 -6.36 3.95
CA GLN A 403 22.76 -6.35 2.79
C GLN A 403 23.31 -5.52 1.63
N ALA A 404 23.89 -4.35 1.91
CA ALA A 404 24.53 -3.53 0.88
C ALA A 404 25.72 -4.26 0.23
N MET A 405 26.42 -5.12 0.97
CA MET A 405 27.44 -6.02 0.40
C MET A 405 26.84 -7.10 -0.48
N SER A 406 25.73 -7.73 -0.05
CA SER A 406 25.02 -8.76 -0.83
C SER A 406 24.49 -8.22 -2.16
N LEU A 407 23.99 -6.99 -2.17
CA LEU A 407 23.54 -6.28 -3.38
C LEU A 407 24.70 -5.81 -4.27
N GLY A 408 25.95 -5.90 -3.81
CA GLY A 408 27.12 -5.42 -4.55
C GLY A 408 27.26 -3.90 -4.60
N ILE A 409 26.58 -3.17 -3.71
CA ILE A 409 26.74 -1.73 -3.49
C ILE A 409 28.06 -1.47 -2.76
N LEU A 410 28.33 -2.27 -1.71
CA LEU A 410 29.60 -2.29 -0.98
C LEU A 410 30.41 -3.55 -1.35
N LYS A 411 31.73 -3.41 -1.38
CA LYS A 411 32.68 -4.51 -1.63
C LYS A 411 33.66 -4.59 -0.47
N ALA A 412 33.88 -5.79 0.05
CA ALA A 412 34.95 -6.04 1.01
C ALA A 412 36.30 -6.15 0.26
N ILE A 413 37.29 -5.38 0.69
CA ILE A 413 38.65 -5.41 0.12
C ILE A 413 39.53 -6.41 0.88
N SER A 414 39.28 -6.58 2.17
CA SER A 414 40.14 -7.33 3.08
C SER A 414 39.34 -8.30 3.95
N ALA A 415 40.01 -9.34 4.44
CA ALA A 415 39.45 -10.22 5.47
C ALA A 415 39.29 -9.51 6.84
N SER A 416 39.87 -8.32 7.01
CA SER A 416 39.73 -7.47 8.20
C SER A 416 38.42 -6.68 8.25
N GLY A 417 37.58 -6.74 7.21
CA GLY A 417 36.28 -6.06 7.19
C GLY A 417 36.33 -4.63 6.66
N ASP A 418 37.33 -4.29 5.84
CA ASP A 418 37.39 -2.99 5.18
C ASP A 418 36.52 -2.98 3.92
N LEU A 419 35.74 -1.92 3.76
CA LEU A 419 34.72 -1.76 2.74
C LEU A 419 35.08 -0.65 1.76
N THR A 420 34.65 -0.81 0.51
CA THR A 420 34.64 0.23 -0.51
C THR A 420 33.32 0.24 -1.26
N LEU A 421 32.93 1.38 -1.83
CA LEU A 421 31.78 1.46 -2.71
C LEU A 421 32.10 0.88 -4.09
N ASN A 422 31.10 0.26 -4.72
CA ASN A 422 31.20 -0.22 -6.09
C ASN A 422 30.84 0.91 -7.08
N PRO A 423 31.80 1.54 -7.78
CA PRO A 423 31.51 2.66 -8.68
C PRO A 423 30.69 2.24 -9.92
N GLU A 424 30.68 0.95 -10.26
CA GLU A 424 29.92 0.41 -11.40
C GLU A 424 28.46 0.12 -11.06
N HIS A 425 28.07 0.20 -9.79
CA HIS A 425 26.69 -0.08 -9.38
C HIS A 425 25.77 1.09 -9.72
N THR A 426 24.64 0.82 -10.37
CA THR A 426 23.68 1.84 -10.85
C THR A 426 23.18 2.77 -9.74
N ILE A 427 22.80 2.21 -8.58
CA ILE A 427 22.37 2.99 -7.40
C ILE A 427 23.49 3.93 -6.92
N VAL A 428 24.75 3.50 -6.93
CA VAL A 428 25.91 4.32 -6.52
C VAL A 428 26.10 5.48 -7.48
N GLN A 429 26.11 5.20 -8.79
CA GLN A 429 26.26 6.21 -9.83
C GLN A 429 25.15 7.25 -9.77
N LYS A 430 23.88 6.81 -9.72
CA LYS A 430 22.74 7.73 -9.67
C LYS A 430 22.71 8.53 -8.38
N THR A 431 22.98 7.92 -7.23
CA THR A 431 23.01 8.63 -5.93
C THR A 431 24.08 9.71 -5.92
N ARG A 432 25.31 9.38 -6.34
CA ARG A 432 26.42 10.34 -6.41
C ARG A 432 26.11 11.47 -7.40
N LEU A 433 25.65 11.14 -8.60
CA LEU A 433 25.27 12.14 -9.61
C LEU A 433 24.24 13.13 -9.06
N ILE A 434 23.14 12.63 -8.48
CA ILE A 434 22.05 13.51 -7.99
C ILE A 434 22.55 14.38 -6.85
N ARG A 435 23.26 13.79 -5.88
CA ARG A 435 23.89 14.54 -4.78
C ARG A 435 24.79 15.65 -5.32
N ASP A 436 25.71 15.30 -6.22
CA ASP A 436 26.74 16.22 -6.70
C ASP A 436 26.14 17.38 -7.51
N ARG A 437 25.09 17.12 -8.31
CA ARG A 437 24.37 18.18 -9.03
C ARG A 437 23.60 19.12 -8.10
N ILE A 438 22.91 18.57 -7.10
CA ILE A 438 22.23 19.40 -6.09
C ILE A 438 23.25 20.24 -5.34
N MET A 439 24.38 19.64 -4.95
CA MET A 439 25.45 20.34 -4.25
C MET A 439 26.09 21.43 -5.07
N LEU A 440 26.45 21.15 -6.33
CA LEU A 440 27.01 22.12 -7.26
C LEU A 440 26.05 23.31 -7.44
N ARG A 441 24.74 23.05 -7.54
CA ARG A 441 23.75 24.11 -7.71
C ARG A 441 23.62 24.99 -6.48
N VAL A 442 23.61 24.39 -5.28
CA VAL A 442 23.59 25.13 -4.01
C VAL A 442 24.88 25.95 -3.86
N TYR A 443 26.04 25.33 -4.07
CA TYR A 443 27.34 25.98 -3.99
C TYR A 443 27.47 27.16 -4.95
N ASN A 444 27.17 26.97 -6.24
CA ASN A 444 27.21 28.05 -7.23
C ASN A 444 26.25 29.20 -6.89
N THR A 445 25.16 28.94 -6.18
CA THR A 445 24.23 30.00 -5.77
C THR A 445 24.76 30.76 -4.55
N LEU A 446 25.39 30.08 -3.60
CA LEU A 446 25.92 30.71 -2.39
C LEU A 446 27.24 31.44 -2.65
N ASP A 447 28.17 30.80 -3.35
CA ASP A 447 29.52 31.31 -3.57
C ASP A 447 29.58 32.32 -4.73
N VAL A 448 29.24 31.88 -5.95
CA VAL A 448 29.37 32.73 -7.16
C VAL A 448 28.43 33.94 -7.11
N ARG A 449 27.22 33.79 -6.56
CA ARG A 449 26.26 34.90 -6.45
C ARG A 449 26.31 35.63 -5.10
N ASN A 450 27.13 35.14 -4.17
CA ASN A 450 27.25 35.68 -2.82
C ASN A 450 25.90 35.79 -2.08
N TRP A 451 25.05 34.75 -2.20
CA TRP A 451 23.76 34.69 -1.50
C TRP A 451 23.95 34.04 -0.14
N GLU A 452 23.27 34.56 0.89
CA GLU A 452 23.31 33.98 2.24
C GLU A 452 22.59 32.63 2.33
N TYR A 453 21.61 32.40 1.45
CA TYR A 453 20.83 31.17 1.39
C TYR A 453 20.22 30.98 0.00
N VAL A 454 19.84 29.73 -0.32
CA VAL A 454 19.10 29.39 -1.52
C VAL A 454 17.63 29.19 -1.19
N ASN A 455 16.72 29.91 -1.83
CA ASN A 455 15.29 29.67 -1.68
C ASN A 455 14.91 28.26 -2.18
N TYR A 456 14.11 27.50 -1.43
CA TYR A 456 13.74 26.13 -1.78
C TYR A 456 13.07 26.02 -3.15
N GLY A 457 12.09 26.89 -3.44
CA GLY A 457 11.41 26.93 -4.75
C GLY A 457 12.34 27.33 -5.90
N PHE A 458 13.31 28.21 -5.64
CA PHE A 458 14.35 28.55 -6.62
C PHE A 458 15.26 27.36 -6.93
N LEU A 459 15.63 26.58 -5.89
CA LEU A 459 16.42 25.37 -6.06
C LEU A 459 15.67 24.31 -6.89
N LEU A 460 14.39 24.05 -6.60
CA LEU A 460 13.56 23.12 -7.36
C LEU A 460 13.50 23.47 -8.86
N LYS A 461 13.21 24.74 -9.17
CA LYS A 461 13.19 25.22 -10.56
C LYS A 461 14.56 25.15 -11.21
N GLY A 462 15.61 25.37 -10.42
CA GLY A 462 16.98 25.26 -10.91
C GLY A 462 17.35 23.84 -11.32
N LEU A 463 17.02 22.86 -10.48
CA LEU A 463 17.24 21.44 -10.72
C LEU A 463 16.36 20.90 -11.86
N ALA A 464 15.17 21.45 -12.05
CA ALA A 464 14.32 21.15 -13.20
C ALA A 464 14.99 21.41 -14.55
N MET A 465 15.90 22.40 -14.60
CA MET A 465 16.62 22.80 -15.81
C MET A 465 17.99 22.11 -15.95
N ASP A 466 18.33 21.20 -15.04
CA ASP A 466 19.61 20.50 -15.07
C ASP A 466 19.54 19.27 -15.98
N TYR A 467 20.15 19.37 -17.17
CA TYR A 467 20.14 18.30 -18.17
C TYR A 467 20.84 17.03 -17.71
N GLU A 468 21.82 17.12 -16.80
CA GLU A 468 22.52 15.94 -16.29
C GLU A 468 21.64 15.10 -15.35
N LEU A 469 20.58 15.68 -14.78
CA LEU A 469 19.60 14.97 -13.96
C LEU A 469 18.53 14.26 -14.79
N ASN A 470 18.46 14.45 -16.11
CA ASN A 470 17.45 13.86 -17.00
C ASN A 470 17.74 12.39 -17.38
N CYS A 471 18.49 11.66 -16.55
CA CYS A 471 18.70 10.23 -16.75
C CYS A 471 17.45 9.41 -16.42
N SER A 472 17.39 8.15 -16.87
CA SER A 472 16.21 7.28 -16.74
C SER A 472 15.73 7.17 -15.29
N GLY A 473 14.49 7.57 -15.03
CA GLY A 473 13.85 7.53 -13.70
C GLY A 473 14.18 8.72 -12.78
N CYS A 474 14.85 9.77 -13.27
CA CYS A 474 15.25 10.93 -12.48
C CYS A 474 14.58 12.24 -12.95
N ASN A 475 14.60 13.27 -12.09
CA ASN A 475 14.16 14.65 -12.38
C ASN A 475 12.71 14.84 -12.89
N LEU A 476 11.81 13.91 -12.58
CA LEU A 476 10.47 13.82 -13.18
C LEU A 476 9.53 14.98 -12.80
N ASN A 477 9.50 15.36 -11.52
CA ASN A 477 8.59 16.37 -10.99
C ASN A 477 9.19 17.09 -9.77
N ASP A 478 8.49 18.10 -9.28
CA ASP A 478 8.91 18.88 -8.11
C ASP A 478 8.99 18.01 -6.85
N GLN A 479 8.12 17.00 -6.71
CA GLN A 479 8.13 16.08 -5.56
C GLN A 479 9.42 15.25 -5.52
N TRP A 480 9.86 14.69 -6.65
CA TRP A 480 11.09 13.93 -6.74
C TRP A 480 12.31 14.77 -6.33
N ARG A 481 12.36 16.04 -6.76
CA ARG A 481 13.45 16.95 -6.40
C ARG A 481 13.41 17.29 -4.91
N SER A 482 12.21 17.52 -4.37
CA SER A 482 12.00 17.73 -2.94
C SER A 482 12.48 16.53 -2.12
N ASP A 483 12.11 15.31 -2.51
CA ASP A 483 12.52 14.08 -1.83
C ASP A 483 14.05 13.96 -1.75
N TRP A 484 14.77 14.30 -2.84
CA TRP A 484 16.24 14.29 -2.85
C TRP A 484 16.87 15.44 -2.06
N ILE A 485 16.33 16.66 -2.11
CA ILE A 485 16.80 17.77 -1.28
C ILE A 485 16.60 17.44 0.19
N ASP A 486 15.42 16.96 0.56
CA ASP A 486 15.08 16.59 1.93
C ASP A 486 15.94 15.40 2.40
N CYS A 487 16.27 14.45 1.51
CA CYS A 487 17.25 13.41 1.80
C CYS A 487 18.63 14.01 2.14
N LEU A 488 19.15 14.94 1.34
CA LEU A 488 20.45 15.57 1.62
C LEU A 488 20.43 16.42 2.90
N VAL A 489 19.31 17.08 3.20
CA VAL A 489 19.13 17.77 4.48
C VAL A 489 19.14 16.77 5.63
N ARG A 490 18.42 15.66 5.49
CA ARG A 490 18.34 14.58 6.47
C ARG A 490 19.69 13.88 6.69
N GLU A 491 20.53 13.76 5.66
CA GLU A 491 21.88 13.21 5.76
C GLU A 491 22.92 14.21 6.33
N GLY A 492 22.51 15.45 6.63
CA GLY A 492 23.39 16.50 7.14
C GLY A 492 24.33 17.09 6.09
N ILE A 493 24.05 16.87 4.80
CA ILE A 493 24.78 17.47 3.67
C ILE A 493 24.29 18.90 3.41
N LEU A 494 23.00 19.13 3.65
CA LEU A 494 22.35 20.44 3.53
C LEU A 494 21.69 20.84 4.84
N VAL A 495 21.47 22.13 5.04
CA VAL A 495 20.70 22.65 6.17
C VAL A 495 19.45 23.35 5.65
N ARG A 496 18.27 22.94 6.16
CA ARG A 496 17.01 23.63 5.89
C ARG A 496 16.63 24.53 7.05
N GLU A 497 16.47 25.81 6.77
CA GLU A 497 16.02 26.82 7.74
C GLU A 497 14.74 27.51 7.24
N LEU A 498 13.96 28.04 8.17
CA LEU A 498 12.83 28.91 7.86
C LEU A 498 13.24 30.36 8.10
N VAL A 499 13.26 31.15 7.03
CA VAL A 499 13.65 32.57 7.08
C VAL A 499 12.44 33.44 6.70
N PRO A 500 12.19 34.55 7.40
CA PRO A 500 11.13 35.48 7.03
C PRO A 500 11.27 35.97 5.59
N HIS A 501 10.15 35.97 4.85
CA HIS A 501 10.12 36.46 3.49
C HIS A 501 10.48 37.94 3.45
N ARG A 502 11.40 38.34 2.56
CA ARG A 502 11.92 39.72 2.47
C ARG A 502 10.83 40.79 2.30
N HIS A 503 9.72 40.44 1.66
CA HIS A 503 8.59 41.35 1.44
C HIS A 503 7.40 41.12 2.40
N ASN A 504 7.38 40.01 3.13
CA ASN A 504 6.31 39.70 4.08
C ASN A 504 6.89 38.98 5.31
N PRO A 505 7.32 39.71 6.35
CA PRO A 505 8.04 39.12 7.48
C PRO A 505 7.25 38.10 8.30
N GLU A 506 5.92 38.09 8.19
CA GLU A 506 5.03 37.11 8.83
C GLU A 506 5.02 35.75 8.11
N ASP A 507 5.52 35.71 6.86
CA ASP A 507 5.55 34.51 6.04
C ASP A 507 6.95 33.88 6.06
N LEU A 508 7.08 32.68 6.60
CA LEU A 508 8.34 31.97 6.72
C LEU A 508 8.58 31.10 5.50
N VAL A 509 9.75 31.26 4.88
CA VAL A 509 10.11 30.57 3.64
C VAL A 509 11.20 29.55 3.92
N PRO A 510 11.07 28.30 3.43
CA PRO A 510 12.14 27.33 3.51
C PRO A 510 13.31 27.76 2.62
N VAL A 511 14.49 27.78 3.22
CA VAL A 511 15.76 28.09 2.56
C VAL A 511 16.77 26.99 2.85
N ILE A 512 17.69 26.81 1.91
CA ILE A 512 18.75 25.82 1.94
C ILE A 512 20.09 26.54 2.10
N LYS A 513 20.90 26.06 3.03
CA LYS A 513 22.27 26.53 3.30
C LYS A 513 23.24 25.35 3.32
N LEU A 514 24.53 25.66 3.21
CA LEU A 514 25.60 24.73 3.56
C LEU A 514 25.80 24.74 5.08
N PRO A 515 26.16 23.60 5.70
CA PRO A 515 26.57 23.58 7.10
C PRO A 515 27.71 24.58 7.36
N THR A 516 27.63 25.37 8.43
CA THR A 516 28.71 26.28 8.84
C THR A 516 29.94 25.46 9.31
N GLU A 517 31.15 25.98 9.08
CA GLU A 517 32.48 25.33 9.25
C GLU A 517 32.84 24.85 10.69
N ILE A 518 31.87 24.51 11.55
CA ILE A 518 32.09 24.00 12.91
C ILE A 518 31.81 22.48 13.01
N GLU A 519 31.32 21.83 11.95
CA GLU A 519 31.36 20.37 11.81
C GLU A 519 32.15 20.00 10.55
N ASN A 520 33.42 19.59 10.72
CA ASN A 520 34.40 19.16 9.70
C ASN A 520 33.97 17.88 8.94
N ASP A 521 32.81 17.92 8.32
CA ASP A 521 32.10 16.74 7.86
C ASP A 521 31.53 16.93 6.43
N ALA A 522 31.78 18.07 5.78
CA ALA A 522 31.36 18.29 4.40
C ALA A 522 32.26 17.51 3.43
N LEU A 523 31.62 16.80 2.49
CA LEU A 523 32.29 16.19 1.34
C LEU A 523 33.12 17.25 0.59
N PRO A 524 34.32 16.91 0.07
CA PRO A 524 35.03 17.81 -0.82
C PRO A 524 34.10 18.16 -1.99
N LEU A 525 33.98 19.46 -2.25
CA LEU A 525 33.25 19.97 -3.40
C LEU A 525 33.80 19.28 -4.66
N PRO A 526 32.93 18.98 -5.65
CA PRO A 526 33.40 18.48 -6.94
C PRO A 526 34.52 19.39 -7.45
N PRO A 527 35.60 18.83 -8.06
CA PRO A 527 36.67 19.65 -8.60
C PRO A 527 36.04 20.73 -9.49
N ALA A 528 36.38 21.98 -9.23
CA ALA A 528 36.00 23.08 -10.10
C ALA A 528 36.32 22.65 -11.52
N ILE A 529 35.32 22.63 -12.40
CA ILE A 529 35.58 22.55 -13.84
C ILE A 529 36.62 23.62 -14.08
N PRO A 530 37.81 23.31 -14.65
CA PRO A 530 38.82 24.31 -14.89
C PRO A 530 38.11 25.43 -15.61
N HIS A 531 38.01 26.58 -14.95
CA HIS A 531 37.58 27.79 -15.59
C HIS A 531 38.54 27.92 -16.77
N HIS A 532 38.07 27.64 -17.99
CA HIS A 532 38.64 28.36 -19.12
C HIS A 532 38.61 29.81 -18.66
N GLU A 533 39.77 30.45 -18.60
CA GLU A 533 39.90 31.88 -18.31
C GLU A 533 38.97 32.60 -19.29
N MET A 534 37.71 32.77 -18.88
CA MET A 534 36.74 33.53 -19.63
C MET A 534 37.20 34.97 -19.45
N PRO A 535 37.42 35.72 -20.53
CA PRO A 535 37.71 37.14 -20.39
C PRO A 535 36.59 37.76 -19.56
N ASP A 536 36.97 38.48 -18.49
CA ASP A 536 36.09 39.05 -17.46
C ASP A 536 35.00 39.98 -18.01
N SER A 537 34.98 40.27 -19.30
CA SER A 537 33.92 41.02 -19.97
C SER A 537 33.91 40.76 -21.48
N TRP A 538 32.72 40.48 -22.01
CA TRP A 538 32.44 40.47 -23.46
C TRP A 538 32.01 41.85 -23.98
N GLU A 539 32.10 42.90 -23.14
CA GLU A 539 31.70 44.25 -23.51
C GLU A 539 32.55 44.79 -24.66
N GLY A 540 31.88 45.19 -25.74
CA GLY A 540 32.51 45.81 -26.90
C GLY A 540 32.87 44.86 -28.04
N LEU A 541 32.68 43.55 -27.87
CA LEU A 541 32.84 42.57 -28.96
C LEU A 541 31.60 42.58 -29.88
N SER A 542 31.85 42.53 -31.18
CA SER A 542 30.78 42.34 -32.16
C SER A 542 30.29 40.89 -32.18
N LEU A 543 29.03 40.68 -32.60
CA LEU A 543 28.43 39.34 -32.72
C LEU A 543 29.23 38.42 -33.68
N GLU A 544 29.89 38.99 -34.69
CA GLU A 544 30.72 38.25 -35.64
C GLU A 544 32.03 37.77 -34.99
N GLU A 545 32.68 38.62 -34.20
CA GLU A 545 33.88 38.25 -33.42
C GLU A 545 33.57 37.22 -32.34
N LEU A 546 32.39 37.32 -31.70
CA LEU A 546 31.94 36.35 -30.71
C LEU A 546 31.66 34.97 -31.34
N TYR A 547 31.20 34.93 -32.59
CA TYR A 547 30.96 33.68 -33.33
C TYR A 547 32.26 32.91 -33.64
N GLU A 548 33.37 33.62 -33.82
CA GLU A 548 34.69 33.00 -34.04
C GLU A 548 35.32 32.46 -32.75
N ILE A 549 35.01 33.08 -31.60
CA ILE A 549 35.56 32.70 -30.28
C ILE A 549 34.71 31.61 -29.62
N GLU A 550 33.39 31.81 -29.54
CA GLU A 550 32.48 30.91 -28.85
C GLU A 550 31.08 30.88 -29.52
N PRO A 551 30.88 29.98 -30.50
CA PRO A 551 29.68 29.98 -31.33
C PRO A 551 28.38 29.65 -30.57
N GLU A 552 28.44 28.96 -29.43
CA GLU A 552 27.27 28.72 -28.58
C GLU A 552 26.79 29.99 -27.87
N THR A 553 27.71 30.76 -27.28
CA THR A 553 27.42 32.04 -26.62
C THR A 553 26.92 33.09 -27.63
N ALA A 554 27.50 33.13 -28.84
CA ALA A 554 27.01 33.97 -29.92
C ALA A 554 25.57 33.63 -30.35
N ASN A 555 25.25 32.33 -30.41
CA ASN A 555 23.88 31.86 -30.67
C ASN A 555 22.89 32.24 -29.55
N MET A 556 23.35 32.24 -28.29
CA MET A 556 22.55 32.71 -27.15
C MET A 556 22.32 34.22 -27.20
N ALA A 557 23.34 35.02 -27.51
CA ALA A 557 23.24 36.48 -27.63
C ALA A 557 22.35 36.93 -28.81
N GLN A 558 22.35 36.18 -29.91
CA GLN A 558 21.51 36.45 -31.08
C GLN A 558 20.00 36.20 -30.79
N ARG A 559 19.70 35.39 -29.77
CA ARG A 559 18.33 35.12 -29.33
C ARG A 559 18.01 35.98 -28.12
N VAL A 560 17.27 37.06 -28.33
CA VAL A 560 16.61 37.75 -27.20
C VAL A 560 15.54 36.80 -26.64
N VAL A 561 15.91 35.96 -25.68
CA VAL A 561 14.97 35.14 -24.93
C VAL A 561 14.42 35.99 -23.79
N VAL A 562 13.33 36.69 -24.05
CA VAL A 562 12.52 37.28 -22.97
C VAL A 562 11.66 36.15 -22.39
N SER A 563 12.02 35.66 -21.21
CA SER A 563 11.09 34.85 -20.42
C SER A 563 9.96 35.74 -19.94
N VAL A 564 8.83 35.73 -20.65
CA VAL A 564 7.66 36.54 -20.29
C VAL A 564 7.05 36.05 -18.95
N GLU A 565 7.20 34.77 -18.60
CA GLU A 565 6.72 34.23 -17.32
C GLU A 565 7.45 34.79 -16.10
N GLN A 566 8.73 35.18 -16.23
CA GLN A 566 9.46 35.84 -15.14
C GLN A 566 9.00 37.28 -14.89
N PHE A 567 8.28 37.91 -15.84
CA PHE A 567 7.77 39.27 -15.70
C PHE A 567 6.29 39.35 -15.28
N THR A 568 5.53 38.25 -15.28
CA THR A 568 4.07 38.31 -15.03
C THR A 568 3.62 37.92 -13.61
N SER A 569 4.50 37.69 -12.65
CA SER A 569 4.05 37.32 -11.28
C SER A 569 3.90 38.48 -10.29
N PHE A 570 4.09 39.74 -10.68
CA PHE A 570 3.91 40.87 -9.78
C PHE A 570 2.77 41.79 -10.24
N ARG A 571 1.63 41.69 -9.54
CA ARG A 571 0.57 42.70 -9.62
C ARG A 571 1.16 44.07 -9.24
N ASN A 572 0.89 45.06 -10.09
CA ASN A 572 1.07 46.51 -9.89
C ASN A 572 2.44 47.14 -10.17
N PHE A 573 2.98 47.02 -11.39
CA PHE A 573 3.80 48.10 -11.95
C PHE A 573 3.41 48.44 -13.39
N THR A 574 3.28 49.74 -13.66
CA THR A 574 3.22 50.34 -14.99
C THR A 574 4.54 50.10 -15.72
N TRP A 575 4.43 49.64 -16.97
CA TRP A 575 5.48 49.38 -17.95
C TRP A 575 6.78 50.20 -17.77
N CYS A 576 7.92 49.50 -17.75
CA CYS A 576 9.22 50.09 -18.07
C CYS A 576 9.37 50.01 -19.61
N PRO A 577 9.50 51.13 -20.34
CA PRO A 577 9.82 51.07 -21.76
C PRO A 577 11.31 50.69 -21.89
N LEU A 578 11.57 49.62 -22.64
CA LEU A 578 12.91 49.22 -23.09
C LEU A 578 13.59 50.34 -23.87
#